data_AF-A0A3D2IZ58-F1
#
_entry.id   AF-A0A3D2IZ58-F1
#
_cell.length_a   1.000
_cell.length_b   1.000
_cell.length_c   1.000
_cell.angle_alpha   90.00
_cell.angle_beta   90.00
_cell.angle_gamma   90.00
#
_symmetry.space_group_name_H-M   'P 1'
#
loop_
_entity.id
_entity.type
_entity.pdbx_description
1 polymer ?
#
loop_
_entity_poly.entity_id
_entity_poly.type
_entity_poly.pdbx_seq_one_letter_code
_entity_poly.pdbx_strand_id
1 'polypeptide(L)'
;MKQKLLNILKSTGVLILMLLWPSVIFIIFNVDINNITSKDYVIYYTISSLTLSIILITIYRKDFFKDLKSYFKNFKKNFETSFKYWLAGLAVMYISNLFITFVLNKQLAGNEETVRNYLVTLPLLMTFDAAICAPINEELTFRKSFKEIFPSKWVFVIMSGLIFGSLHVASYIETFSDIIYLIPYSALGIAFALLYYKTDNIFSSITMHSIHNLLATILVLLGASL
;
A
#
# COMPACT_ATOMS: atom_id res chain seq x y z
N MET A 1 -20.93 -12.78 -19.05
CA MET A 1 -19.96 -11.88 -19.71
C MET A 1 -20.08 -10.42 -19.28
N LYS A 2 -21.28 -9.82 -19.31
CA LYS A 2 -21.49 -8.39 -18.95
C LYS A 2 -20.97 -8.00 -17.55
N GLN A 3 -21.29 -8.78 -16.50
CA GLN A 3 -20.83 -8.46 -15.14
C GLN A 3 -19.30 -8.54 -14.99
N LYS A 4 -18.66 -9.55 -15.59
CA LYS A 4 -17.21 -9.70 -15.57
C LYS A 4 -16.53 -8.51 -16.26
N LEU A 5 -17.06 -8.06 -17.39
CA LEU A 5 -16.56 -6.87 -18.09
C LEU A 5 -16.72 -5.61 -17.23
N LEU A 6 -17.85 -5.42 -16.56
CA LEU A 6 -18.07 -4.30 -15.65
C LEU A 6 -17.07 -4.29 -14.48
N ASN A 7 -16.77 -5.46 -13.89
CA ASN A 7 -15.78 -5.57 -12.82
C ASN A 7 -14.36 -5.25 -13.31
N ILE A 8 -14.01 -5.67 -14.54
CA ILE A 8 -12.74 -5.33 -15.17
C ILE A 8 -12.65 -3.82 -15.38
N LEU A 9 -13.64 -3.20 -16.02
CA LEU A 9 -13.66 -1.75 -16.25
C LEU A 9 -13.58 -0.95 -14.95
N LYS A 10 -14.33 -1.37 -13.92
CA LYS A 10 -14.28 -0.75 -12.60
C LYS A 10 -12.89 -0.86 -11.98
N SER A 11 -12.28 -2.04 -12.00
CA SER A 11 -10.96 -2.28 -11.38
C SER A 11 -9.85 -1.56 -12.13
N THR A 12 -9.90 -1.54 -13.46
CA THR A 12 -8.98 -0.76 -14.29
C THR A 12 -9.16 0.73 -14.04
N GLY A 13 -10.41 1.22 -13.93
CA GLY A 13 -10.70 2.60 -13.57
C GLY A 13 -10.16 3.00 -12.20
N VAL A 14 -10.31 2.14 -11.19
CA VAL A 14 -9.74 2.36 -9.85
C VAL A 14 -8.22 2.39 -9.88
N LEU A 15 -7.57 1.50 -10.65
CA LEU A 15 -6.12 1.52 -10.81
C LEU A 15 -5.64 2.80 -11.51
N ILE A 16 -6.30 3.23 -12.58
CA ILE A 16 -5.98 4.48 -13.29
C ILE A 16 -6.18 5.68 -12.36
N LEU A 17 -7.28 5.71 -11.59
CA LEU A 17 -7.51 6.74 -10.59
C LEU A 17 -6.36 6.79 -9.59
N MET A 18 -5.97 5.65 -9.00
CA MET A 18 -4.87 5.62 -8.05
C MET A 18 -3.55 6.17 -8.62
N LEU A 19 -3.23 5.82 -9.88
CA LEU A 19 -1.97 6.23 -10.51
C LEU A 19 -1.95 7.70 -10.94
N LEU A 20 -3.09 8.26 -11.35
CA LEU A 20 -3.15 9.62 -11.93
C LEU A 20 -3.67 10.68 -10.97
N TRP A 21 -4.32 10.29 -9.86
CA TRP A 21 -4.94 11.23 -8.93
C TRP A 21 -3.98 12.26 -8.29
N PRO A 22 -2.73 11.90 -7.93
CA PRO A 22 -1.74 12.89 -7.49
C PRO A 22 -1.53 14.01 -8.51
N SER A 23 -1.36 13.67 -9.79
CA SER A 23 -1.19 14.64 -10.86
C SER A 23 -2.42 15.53 -11.05
N VAL A 24 -3.63 14.98 -10.92
CA VAL A 24 -4.88 15.76 -11.01
C VAL A 24 -4.93 16.84 -9.92
N ILE A 25 -4.56 16.49 -8.68
CA ILE A 25 -4.53 17.45 -7.57
C ILE A 25 -3.49 18.53 -7.83
N PHE A 26 -2.29 18.18 -8.29
CA PHE A 26 -1.25 19.16 -8.59
C PHE A 26 -1.68 20.13 -9.69
N ILE A 27 -2.38 19.65 -10.73
CA ILE A 27 -2.95 20.49 -11.79
C ILE A 27 -4.03 21.44 -11.23
N ILE A 28 -4.95 20.93 -10.40
CA ILE A 28 -6.04 21.75 -9.81
C ILE A 28 -5.49 22.90 -8.98
N PHE A 29 -4.41 22.66 -8.23
CA PHE A 29 -3.76 23.67 -7.39
C PHE A 29 -2.65 24.46 -8.10
N ASN A 30 -2.45 24.25 -9.41
CA ASN A 30 -1.40 24.89 -10.20
C ASN A 30 0.01 24.76 -9.57
N VAL A 31 0.33 23.56 -9.11
CA VAL A 31 1.60 23.22 -8.47
C VAL A 31 2.68 22.98 -9.52
N ASP A 32 3.79 23.73 -9.45
CA ASP A 32 4.99 23.46 -10.23
C ASP A 32 5.86 22.41 -9.52
N ILE A 33 5.82 21.17 -10.02
CA ILE A 33 6.55 20.02 -9.46
C ILE A 33 8.06 20.24 -9.49
N ASN A 34 8.58 21.05 -10.42
CA ASN A 34 10.01 21.28 -10.54
C ASN A 34 10.55 22.26 -9.48
N ASN A 35 9.66 23.05 -8.87
CA ASN A 35 10.00 24.12 -7.93
C ASN A 35 9.28 23.99 -6.58
N ILE A 36 8.68 22.82 -6.30
CA ILE A 36 7.95 22.58 -5.05
C ILE A 36 8.90 22.28 -3.88
N THR A 37 8.61 22.83 -2.70
CA THR A 37 9.35 22.46 -1.48
C THR A 37 8.93 21.08 -0.98
N SER A 38 9.80 20.36 -0.27
CA SER A 38 9.44 19.07 0.34
C SER A 38 8.21 19.17 1.27
N LYS A 39 8.06 20.29 1.97
CA LYS A 39 6.92 20.56 2.85
C LYS A 39 5.62 20.65 2.05
N ASP A 40 5.62 21.45 0.98
CA ASP A 40 4.44 21.63 0.14
C ASP A 40 4.10 20.33 -0.60
N TYR A 41 5.11 19.57 -1.05
CA TYR A 41 4.90 18.26 -1.69
C TYR A 41 4.13 17.32 -0.77
N VAL A 42 4.54 17.19 0.49
CA VAL A 42 3.85 16.35 1.48
C VAL A 42 2.42 16.84 1.71
N ILE A 43 2.19 18.15 1.79
CA ILE A 43 0.84 18.71 1.97
C ILE A 43 -0.07 18.33 0.79
N TYR A 44 0.34 18.62 -0.44
CA TYR A 44 -0.49 18.33 -1.63
C TYR A 44 -0.64 16.83 -1.87
N TYR A 45 0.40 16.04 -1.61
CA TYR A 45 0.34 14.58 -1.70
C TYR A 45 -0.66 14.01 -0.70
N THR A 46 -0.63 14.43 0.57
CA THR A 46 -1.61 13.96 1.57
C THR A 46 -3.03 14.42 1.25
N ILE A 47 -3.23 15.64 0.72
CA ILE A 47 -4.54 16.08 0.21
C ILE A 47 -5.02 15.14 -0.91
N SER A 48 -4.11 14.75 -1.81
CA SER A 48 -4.42 13.79 -2.87
C SER A 48 -4.80 12.42 -2.31
N SER A 49 -4.00 11.84 -1.42
CA SER A 49 -4.27 10.54 -0.81
C SER A 49 -5.58 10.52 -0.03
N LEU A 50 -5.90 11.59 0.72
CA LEU A 50 -7.13 11.72 1.48
C LEU A 50 -8.36 11.80 0.56
N THR A 51 -8.29 12.63 -0.48
CA THR A 51 -9.39 12.76 -1.45
C THR A 51 -9.59 11.48 -2.25
N LEU A 52 -8.52 10.79 -2.61
CA LEU A 52 -8.58 9.45 -3.20
C LEU A 52 -9.25 8.45 -2.26
N SER A 53 -8.90 8.47 -0.96
CA SER A 53 -9.52 7.59 0.05
C SER A 53 -11.03 7.80 0.10
N ILE A 54 -11.49 9.05 0.07
CA ILE A 54 -12.92 9.39 0.04
C ILE A 54 -13.60 8.85 -1.23
N ILE A 55 -12.96 9.00 -2.40
CA ILE A 55 -13.48 8.49 -3.67
C ILE A 55 -13.58 6.97 -3.64
N LEU A 56 -12.53 6.26 -3.24
CA LEU A 56 -12.50 4.80 -3.19
C LEU A 56 -13.47 4.23 -2.16
N ILE A 57 -13.57 4.85 -0.97
CA ILE A 57 -14.59 4.50 0.03
C ILE A 57 -15.98 4.71 -0.55
N THR A 58 -16.21 5.75 -1.35
CA THR A 58 -17.51 5.99 -1.99
C THR A 58 -17.83 4.91 -3.03
N ILE A 59 -16.86 4.54 -3.88
CA ILE A 59 -16.99 3.46 -4.89
C ILE A 59 -17.32 2.11 -4.21
N TYR A 60 -16.69 1.82 -3.08
CA TYR A 60 -16.85 0.56 -2.33
C TYR A 60 -17.74 0.67 -1.09
N ARG A 61 -18.55 1.74 -0.95
CA ARG A 61 -19.23 2.13 0.30
C ARG A 61 -19.93 0.97 1.01
N LYS A 62 -20.74 0.21 0.28
CA LYS A 62 -21.53 -0.90 0.85
C LYS A 62 -20.64 -1.98 1.46
N ASP A 63 -19.63 -2.41 0.71
CA ASP A 63 -18.71 -3.45 1.15
C ASP A 63 -17.79 -2.93 2.26
N PHE A 64 -17.30 -1.69 2.13
CA PHE A 64 -16.42 -1.06 3.12
C PHE A 64 -17.05 -1.02 4.51
N PHE A 65 -18.26 -0.46 4.65
CA PHE A 65 -18.92 -0.37 5.96
C PHE A 65 -19.43 -1.72 6.48
N LYS A 66 -19.77 -2.66 5.59
CA LYS A 66 -20.09 -4.05 5.97
C LYS A 66 -18.86 -4.75 6.56
N ASP A 67 -17.72 -4.65 5.89
CA ASP A 67 -16.47 -5.27 6.30
C ASP A 67 -15.95 -4.63 7.59
N LEU A 68 -16.03 -3.30 7.72
CA LEU A 68 -15.72 -2.57 8.96
C LEU A 68 -16.51 -3.14 10.13
N LYS A 69 -17.85 -3.15 10.01
CA LYS A 69 -18.73 -3.60 11.10
C LYS A 69 -18.47 -5.06 11.47
N SER A 70 -18.32 -5.94 10.48
CA SER A 70 -18.08 -7.37 10.74
C SER A 70 -16.69 -7.65 11.31
N TYR A 71 -15.67 -6.89 10.91
CA TYR A 71 -14.31 -7.01 11.43
C TYR A 71 -14.27 -6.67 12.92
N PHE A 72 -14.83 -5.52 13.31
CA PHE A 72 -14.80 -5.07 14.70
C PHE A 72 -15.81 -5.78 15.61
N LYS A 73 -16.89 -6.36 15.07
CA LYS A 73 -17.81 -7.22 15.85
C LYS A 73 -17.10 -8.41 16.51
N ASN A 74 -16.13 -9.01 15.81
CA ASN A 74 -15.34 -10.14 16.30
C ASN A 74 -13.84 -9.81 16.34
N PHE A 75 -13.51 -8.60 16.80
CA PHE A 75 -12.18 -8.01 16.67
C PHE A 75 -11.04 -8.96 17.06
N LYS A 76 -11.08 -9.58 18.25
CA LYS A 76 -10.01 -10.47 18.74
C LYS A 76 -9.65 -11.57 17.75
N LYS A 77 -10.66 -12.30 17.24
CA LYS A 77 -10.45 -13.43 16.31
C LYS A 77 -9.97 -12.95 14.94
N ASN A 78 -10.54 -11.85 14.46
CA ASN A 78 -10.18 -11.27 13.16
C ASN A 78 -8.77 -10.70 13.19
N PHE A 79 -8.41 -10.00 14.25
CA PHE A 79 -7.07 -9.48 14.49
C PHE A 79 -6.05 -10.60 14.63
N GLU A 80 -6.33 -11.65 15.41
CA GLU A 80 -5.41 -12.79 15.56
C GLU A 80 -5.09 -13.47 14.23
N THR A 81 -6.12 -13.67 13.38
CA THR A 81 -5.93 -14.23 12.05
C THR A 81 -5.10 -13.28 11.18
N SER A 82 -5.41 -11.98 11.22
CA SER A 82 -4.72 -10.96 10.44
C SER A 82 -3.25 -10.83 10.82
N PHE A 83 -2.96 -10.85 12.13
CA PHE A 83 -1.63 -10.79 12.69
C PHE A 83 -0.75 -11.96 12.25
N LYS A 84 -1.27 -13.19 12.19
CA LYS A 84 -0.51 -14.37 11.73
C LYS A 84 -0.05 -14.23 10.28
N TYR A 85 -0.91 -13.72 9.40
CA TYR A 85 -0.56 -13.51 7.99
C TYR A 85 0.42 -12.34 7.81
N TRP A 86 0.19 -11.24 8.53
CA TRP A 86 1.12 -10.12 8.55
C TRP A 86 2.51 -10.55 9.03
N LEU A 87 2.60 -11.31 10.12
CA LEU A 87 3.87 -11.79 10.67
C LEU A 87 4.63 -12.68 9.66
N ALA A 88 3.93 -13.54 8.92
CA ALA A 88 4.55 -14.33 7.87
C ALA A 88 5.11 -13.46 6.73
N GLY A 89 4.36 -12.46 6.27
CA GLY A 89 4.82 -11.49 5.27
C GLY A 89 6.01 -10.65 5.77
N LEU A 90 5.92 -10.18 7.01
CA LEU A 90 6.98 -9.42 7.69
C LEU A 90 8.27 -10.23 7.79
N ALA A 91 8.19 -11.51 8.14
CA ALA A 91 9.36 -12.38 8.22
C ALA A 91 10.07 -12.50 6.86
N VAL A 92 9.33 -12.73 5.77
CA VAL A 92 9.91 -12.81 4.42
C VAL A 92 10.52 -11.47 4.01
N MET A 93 9.82 -10.36 4.26
CA MET A 93 10.31 -9.02 3.99
C MET A 93 11.62 -8.74 4.74
N TYR A 94 11.67 -9.02 6.05
CA TYR A 94 12.84 -8.75 6.86
C TYR A 94 14.03 -9.65 6.48
N ILE A 95 13.80 -10.96 6.29
CA ILE A 95 14.86 -11.88 5.86
C ILE A 95 15.43 -11.48 4.50
N SER A 96 14.57 -11.09 3.54
CA SER A 96 15.04 -10.64 2.23
C SER A 96 15.80 -9.32 2.31
N ASN A 97 15.35 -8.35 3.12
CA ASN A 97 16.11 -7.12 3.36
C ASN A 97 17.47 -7.40 4.01
N LEU A 98 17.55 -8.29 5.02
CA LEU A 98 18.84 -8.69 5.61
C LEU A 98 19.78 -9.31 4.56
N PHE A 99 19.26 -10.15 3.66
CA PHE A 99 20.06 -10.71 2.58
C PHE A 99 20.56 -9.61 1.62
N ILE A 100 19.70 -8.69 1.22
CA ILE A 100 20.07 -7.57 0.34
C ILE A 100 21.16 -6.69 0.99
N THR A 101 21.00 -6.36 2.27
CA THR A 101 21.96 -5.51 3.00
C THR A 101 23.28 -6.24 3.26
N PHE A 102 23.26 -7.43 3.85
CA PHE A 102 24.48 -8.08 4.35
C PHE A 102 25.18 -8.98 3.32
N VAL A 103 24.45 -9.50 2.32
CA VAL A 103 25.04 -10.40 1.30
C VAL A 103 25.30 -9.63 0.01
N LEU A 104 24.35 -8.80 -0.43
CA LEU A 104 24.51 -8.01 -1.66
C LEU A 104 25.17 -6.64 -1.43
N ASN A 105 25.41 -6.26 -0.17
CA ASN A 105 26.00 -4.97 0.22
C ASN A 105 25.27 -3.76 -0.39
N LYS A 106 23.94 -3.86 -0.49
CA LYS A 106 23.10 -2.78 -1.01
C LYS A 106 22.46 -1.97 0.12
N GLN A 107 22.21 -0.70 -0.18
CA GLN A 107 21.59 0.25 0.75
C GLN A 107 20.07 0.08 0.79
N LEU A 108 19.38 1.01 1.47
CA LEU A 108 17.93 1.10 1.46
C LEU A 108 17.38 1.26 0.03
N ALA A 109 16.17 0.77 -0.20
CA ALA A 109 15.47 1.01 -1.46
C ALA A 109 15.18 2.51 -1.64
N GLY A 110 15.35 3.03 -2.86
CA GLY A 110 15.23 4.49 -3.11
C GLY A 110 13.85 5.08 -2.78
N ASN A 111 12.78 4.28 -2.88
CA ASN A 111 11.45 4.68 -2.44
C ASN A 111 11.36 4.84 -0.92
N GLU A 112 12.00 3.95 -0.16
CA GLU A 112 12.04 4.04 1.30
C GLU A 112 12.84 5.26 1.75
N GLU A 113 13.98 5.53 1.13
CA GLU A 113 14.77 6.73 1.39
C GLU A 113 13.96 8.02 1.17
N THR A 114 13.25 8.10 0.06
CA THR A 114 12.38 9.24 -0.27
C THR A 114 11.27 9.41 0.77
N VAL A 115 10.59 8.33 1.15
CA VAL A 115 9.54 8.35 2.18
C VAL A 115 10.08 8.79 3.54
N ARG A 116 11.28 8.35 3.93
CA ARG A 116 11.94 8.78 5.17
C ARG A 116 12.24 10.28 5.16
N ASN A 117 12.70 10.82 4.04
CA ASN A 117 12.95 12.27 3.89
C ASN A 117 11.66 13.11 4.04
N TYR A 118 10.55 12.65 3.47
CA TYR A 118 9.25 13.29 3.65
C TYR A 118 8.70 13.13 5.07
N LEU A 119 8.93 11.97 5.69
CA LEU A 119 8.53 11.71 7.07
C LEU A 119 9.21 12.66 8.05
N VAL A 120 10.52 12.89 7.93
CA VAL A 120 11.21 13.86 8.82
C VAL A 120 10.83 15.31 8.54
N THR A 121 10.34 15.62 7.33
CA THR A 121 9.90 16.98 6.94
C THR A 121 8.57 17.36 7.62
N LEU A 122 7.57 16.48 7.58
CA LEU A 122 6.27 16.67 8.25
C LEU A 122 5.80 15.37 8.94
N PRO A 123 6.35 15.04 10.12
CA PRO A 123 6.17 13.73 10.77
C PRO A 123 4.72 13.31 10.99
N LEU A 124 3.91 14.22 11.52
CA LEU A 124 2.50 13.93 11.83
C LEU A 124 1.68 13.71 10.57
N LEU A 125 1.90 14.54 9.54
CA LEU A 125 1.12 14.46 8.31
C LEU A 125 1.51 13.23 7.48
N MET A 126 2.81 12.94 7.39
CA MET A 126 3.28 11.76 6.67
C MET A 126 2.94 10.46 7.42
N THR A 127 2.96 10.46 8.75
CA THR A 127 2.47 9.30 9.54
C THR A 127 0.97 9.09 9.32
N PHE A 128 0.17 10.15 9.29
CA PHE A 128 -1.26 10.05 8.97
C PHE A 128 -1.49 9.47 7.57
N ASP A 129 -0.77 9.98 6.57
CA ASP A 129 -0.86 9.49 5.19
C ASP A 129 -0.48 8.00 5.10
N ALA A 130 0.71 7.65 5.58
CA ALA A 130 1.25 6.30 5.52
C ALA A 130 0.45 5.29 6.34
N ALA A 131 -0.04 5.66 7.53
CA ALA A 131 -0.75 4.73 8.40
C ALA A 131 -2.26 4.63 8.11
N ILE A 132 -2.86 5.61 7.41
CA ILE A 132 -4.31 5.66 7.20
C ILE A 132 -4.66 5.72 5.71
N CYS A 133 -4.25 6.77 5.01
CA CYS A 133 -4.68 7.00 3.63
C CYS A 133 -4.11 5.95 2.66
N ALA A 134 -2.81 5.66 2.75
CA ALA A 134 -2.14 4.68 1.91
C ALA A 134 -2.75 3.27 2.06
N PRO A 135 -2.90 2.70 3.28
CA PRO A 135 -3.57 1.41 3.48
C PRO A 135 -4.98 1.36 2.90
N ILE A 136 -5.79 2.41 3.06
CA ILE A 136 -7.14 2.44 2.48
C ILE A 136 -7.06 2.41 0.95
N ASN A 137 -6.25 3.28 0.36
CA ASN A 137 -6.12 3.42 -1.09
C ASN A 137 -5.59 2.14 -1.75
N GLU A 138 -4.53 1.59 -1.18
CA GLU A 138 -3.81 0.44 -1.72
C GLU A 138 -4.59 -0.87 -1.54
N GLU A 139 -5.25 -1.07 -0.40
CA GLU A 139 -6.04 -2.29 -0.18
C GLU A 139 -7.33 -2.27 -1.02
N LEU A 140 -8.01 -1.14 -1.13
CA LEU A 140 -9.19 -1.05 -2.02
C LEU A 140 -8.82 -1.24 -3.50
N THR A 141 -7.65 -0.73 -3.92
CA THR A 141 -7.18 -0.88 -5.30
C THR A 141 -6.68 -2.30 -5.57
N PHE A 142 -5.62 -2.73 -4.89
CA PHE A 142 -4.91 -3.95 -5.25
C PHE A 142 -5.52 -5.23 -4.66
N ARG A 143 -6.42 -5.14 -3.67
CA ARG A 143 -7.03 -6.33 -3.06
C ARG A 143 -8.50 -6.39 -3.42
N LYS A 144 -9.30 -5.40 -2.99
CA LYS A 144 -10.75 -5.40 -3.25
C LYS A 144 -11.06 -5.42 -4.75
N SER A 145 -10.45 -4.52 -5.54
CA SER A 145 -10.69 -4.49 -6.99
C SER A 145 -10.10 -5.72 -7.69
N PHE A 146 -8.86 -6.09 -7.37
CA PHE A 146 -8.19 -7.19 -8.08
C PHE A 146 -8.82 -8.58 -7.81
N LYS A 147 -9.41 -8.81 -6.64
CA LYS A 147 -10.14 -10.05 -6.36
C LYS A 147 -11.36 -10.22 -7.27
N GLU A 148 -11.94 -9.14 -7.78
CA GLU A 148 -13.10 -9.17 -8.69
C GLU A 148 -12.73 -9.53 -10.15
N ILE A 149 -11.45 -9.43 -10.52
CA ILE A 149 -10.96 -9.66 -11.90
C ILE A 149 -10.18 -10.96 -12.07
N PHE A 150 -9.40 -11.36 -11.06
CA PHE A 150 -8.55 -12.54 -11.15
C PHE A 150 -9.32 -13.82 -10.82
N PRO A 151 -9.30 -14.83 -11.71
CA PRO A 151 -10.24 -15.95 -11.66
C PRO A 151 -9.88 -17.01 -10.61
N SER A 152 -8.62 -17.05 -10.15
CA SER A 152 -8.14 -18.06 -9.21
C SER A 152 -7.41 -17.43 -8.04
N LYS A 153 -7.44 -18.12 -6.90
CA LYS A 153 -6.75 -17.73 -5.67
C LYS A 153 -5.30 -17.31 -5.93
N TRP A 154 -4.53 -18.18 -6.57
CA TRP A 154 -3.10 -17.99 -6.73
C TRP A 154 -2.77 -16.92 -7.77
N VAL A 155 -3.55 -16.80 -8.84
CA VAL A 155 -3.39 -15.69 -9.79
C VAL A 155 -3.67 -14.36 -9.11
N PHE A 156 -4.76 -14.26 -8.33
CA PHE A 156 -5.05 -13.06 -7.53
C PHE A 156 -3.90 -12.70 -6.59
N VAL A 157 -3.45 -13.68 -5.78
CA VAL A 157 -2.41 -13.46 -4.77
C VAL A 157 -1.09 -13.01 -5.39
N ILE A 158 -0.63 -13.71 -6.42
CA ILE A 158 0.66 -13.42 -7.06
C ILE A 158 0.57 -12.09 -7.81
N MET A 159 -0.47 -11.87 -8.62
CA MET A 159 -0.59 -10.63 -9.39
C MET A 159 -0.81 -9.41 -8.50
N SER A 160 -1.62 -9.52 -7.44
CA SER A 160 -1.80 -8.43 -6.47
C SER A 160 -0.49 -8.05 -5.80
N GLY A 161 0.26 -9.04 -5.29
CA GLY A 161 1.52 -8.78 -4.61
C GLY A 161 2.66 -8.31 -5.54
N LEU A 162 2.75 -8.85 -6.75
CA LEU A 162 3.75 -8.43 -7.74
C LEU A 162 3.45 -7.01 -8.25
N ILE A 163 2.21 -6.69 -8.62
CA ILE A 163 1.87 -5.33 -9.08
C ILE A 163 2.09 -4.33 -7.95
N PHE A 164 1.69 -4.67 -6.71
CA PHE A 164 1.96 -3.85 -5.53
C PHE A 164 3.45 -3.59 -5.35
N GLY A 165 4.28 -4.64 -5.36
CA GLY A 165 5.72 -4.50 -5.20
C GLY A 165 6.38 -3.73 -6.35
N SER A 166 5.96 -4.01 -7.60
CA SER A 166 6.48 -3.32 -8.78
C SER A 166 6.24 -1.82 -8.70
N LEU A 167 5.07 -1.36 -8.23
CA LEU A 167 4.79 0.07 -8.10
C LEU A 167 5.65 0.77 -7.03
N HIS A 168 6.14 0.03 -6.02
CA HIS A 168 7.04 0.57 -5.01
C HIS A 168 8.48 0.72 -5.53
N VAL A 169 8.90 -0.13 -6.47
CA VAL A 169 10.26 -0.10 -7.02
C VAL A 169 10.37 0.64 -8.36
N ALA A 170 9.27 0.78 -9.12
CA ALA A 170 9.30 1.18 -10.52
C ALA A 170 10.02 2.52 -10.79
N SER A 171 9.87 3.50 -9.91
CA SER A 171 10.50 4.82 -10.06
C SER A 171 11.98 4.88 -9.65
N TYR A 172 12.54 3.77 -9.14
CA TYR A 172 13.90 3.72 -8.57
C TYR A 172 14.73 2.53 -9.09
N ILE A 173 14.25 1.83 -10.12
CA ILE A 173 15.06 0.82 -10.82
C ILE A 173 16.02 1.55 -11.76
N GLU A 174 17.28 1.67 -11.35
CA GLU A 174 18.36 2.21 -12.20
C GLU A 174 19.14 1.07 -12.88
N THR A 175 19.26 -0.06 -12.19
CA THR A 175 19.98 -1.25 -12.67
C THR A 175 19.12 -2.50 -12.55
N PHE A 176 19.45 -3.54 -13.33
CA PHE A 176 18.79 -4.84 -13.22
C PHE A 176 18.86 -5.42 -11.80
N SER A 177 19.92 -5.07 -11.06
CA SER A 177 20.12 -5.53 -9.70
C SER A 177 19.11 -4.94 -8.70
N ASP A 178 18.43 -3.84 -9.03
CA ASP A 178 17.43 -3.20 -8.15
C ASP A 178 16.08 -3.91 -8.17
N ILE A 179 15.86 -4.79 -9.16
CA ILE A 179 14.71 -5.70 -9.21
C ILE A 179 14.66 -6.60 -7.96
N ILE A 180 15.80 -6.81 -7.26
CA ILE A 180 15.82 -7.60 -6.02
C ILE A 180 14.90 -7.04 -4.93
N TYR A 181 14.69 -5.71 -4.90
CA TYR A 181 13.78 -5.06 -3.95
C TYR A 181 12.31 -5.39 -4.22
N LEU A 182 11.98 -5.99 -5.36
CA LEU A 182 10.63 -6.52 -5.59
C LEU A 182 10.26 -7.59 -4.55
N ILE A 183 11.24 -8.35 -4.05
CA ILE A 183 10.99 -9.42 -3.07
C ILE A 183 10.41 -8.88 -1.76
N PRO A 184 11.07 -7.95 -1.03
CA PRO A 184 10.53 -7.43 0.22
C PRO A 184 9.18 -6.72 0.03
N TYR A 185 9.00 -5.91 -1.02
CA TYR A 185 7.72 -5.23 -1.25
C TYR A 185 6.59 -6.19 -1.64
N SER A 186 6.86 -7.17 -2.50
CA SER A 186 5.86 -8.18 -2.87
C SER A 186 5.53 -9.14 -1.73
N ALA A 187 6.42 -9.35 -0.76
CA ALA A 187 6.18 -10.25 0.38
C ALA A 187 4.95 -9.82 1.19
N LEU A 188 4.88 -8.55 1.59
CA LEU A 188 3.69 -8.01 2.27
C LEU A 188 2.48 -7.94 1.33
N GLY A 189 2.70 -7.60 0.06
CA GLY A 189 1.67 -7.64 -0.98
C GLY A 189 0.94 -8.98 -1.05
N ILE A 190 1.72 -10.07 -1.16
CA ILE A 190 1.25 -11.46 -1.21
C ILE A 190 0.58 -11.85 0.10
N ALA A 191 1.17 -11.50 1.24
CA ALA A 191 0.61 -11.83 2.56
C ALA A 191 -0.76 -11.19 2.77
N PHE A 192 -0.93 -9.91 2.42
CA PHE A 192 -2.21 -9.21 2.50
C PHE A 192 -3.24 -9.71 1.49
N ALA A 193 -2.83 -10.07 0.27
CA ALA A 193 -3.74 -10.71 -0.68
C ALA A 193 -4.22 -12.08 -0.17
N LEU A 194 -3.33 -12.91 0.39
CA LEU A 194 -3.70 -14.18 1.02
C LEU A 194 -4.64 -14.00 2.20
N LEU A 195 -4.36 -13.01 3.05
CA LEU A 195 -5.19 -12.65 4.19
C LEU A 195 -6.60 -12.26 3.73
N TYR A 196 -6.71 -11.33 2.78
CA TYR A 196 -8.00 -10.89 2.24
C TYR A 196 -8.75 -12.02 1.53
N TYR A 197 -8.04 -12.91 0.83
CA TYR A 197 -8.66 -14.10 0.25
C TYR A 197 -9.24 -15.02 1.33
N LYS A 198 -8.50 -15.21 2.44
CA LYS A 198 -8.90 -16.10 3.54
C LYS A 198 -10.06 -15.55 4.36
N THR A 199 -10.07 -14.25 4.66
CA THR A 199 -11.06 -13.64 5.56
C THR A 199 -12.26 -13.06 4.82
N ASP A 200 -12.12 -12.80 3.51
CA ASP A 200 -13.09 -12.06 2.70
C ASP A 200 -13.56 -10.76 3.35
N ASN A 201 -12.64 -10.08 4.04
CA ASN A 201 -12.90 -8.84 4.75
C ASN A 201 -11.71 -7.90 4.58
N ILE A 202 -11.94 -6.77 3.92
CA ILE A 202 -10.86 -5.84 3.54
C ILE A 202 -10.19 -5.18 4.76
N PHE A 203 -10.88 -5.08 5.89
CA PHE A 203 -10.30 -4.56 7.14
C PHE A 203 -9.25 -5.48 7.74
N SER A 204 -9.20 -6.76 7.33
CA SER A 204 -8.13 -7.67 7.75
C SER A 204 -6.78 -7.18 7.25
N SER A 205 -6.68 -6.81 5.96
CA SER A 205 -5.45 -6.27 5.41
C SER A 205 -5.26 -4.79 5.72
N ILE A 206 -6.30 -3.94 5.64
CA ILE A 206 -6.19 -2.51 6.02
C ILE A 206 -5.63 -2.35 7.43
N THR A 207 -6.17 -3.09 8.42
CA THR A 207 -5.70 -2.95 9.81
C THR A 207 -4.22 -3.34 9.96
N MET A 208 -3.80 -4.45 9.34
CA MET A 208 -2.40 -4.90 9.45
C MET A 208 -1.44 -4.00 8.68
N HIS A 209 -1.88 -3.48 7.53
CA HIS A 209 -1.11 -2.54 6.74
C HIS A 209 -0.94 -1.21 7.47
N SER A 210 -2.02 -0.67 8.05
CA SER A 210 -1.97 0.51 8.92
C SER A 210 -1.02 0.33 10.11
N ILE A 211 -1.08 -0.83 10.78
CA ILE A 211 -0.16 -1.14 11.89
C ILE A 211 1.29 -1.24 11.39
N HIS A 212 1.52 -1.91 10.25
CA HIS A 212 2.85 -2.03 9.67
C HIS A 212 3.46 -0.65 9.41
N ASN A 213 2.73 0.23 8.72
CA ASN A 213 3.23 1.55 8.36
C ASN A 213 3.38 2.44 9.59
N LEU A 214 2.46 2.37 10.55
CA LEU A 214 2.60 3.11 11.82
C LEU A 214 3.84 2.68 12.61
N LEU A 215 4.10 1.37 12.71
CA LEU A 215 5.30 0.87 13.37
C LEU A 215 6.56 1.30 12.61
N ALA A 216 6.56 1.22 11.28
CA ALA A 216 7.67 1.66 10.46
C ALA A 216 7.97 3.16 10.65
N THR A 217 6.96 4.03 10.59
CA THR A 217 7.17 5.48 10.77
C THR A 217 7.64 5.81 12.19
N ILE A 218 7.09 5.16 13.23
CA ILE A 218 7.55 5.34 14.61
C ILE A 218 9.02 4.93 14.74
N LEU A 219 9.42 3.79 14.19
CA LEU A 219 10.80 3.32 14.24
C LEU A 219 11.76 4.34 13.59
N VAL A 220 11.41 4.86 12.41
CA VAL A 220 12.21 5.90 11.74
C VAL A 220 12.33 7.15 12.61
N LEU A 221 11.23 7.63 13.21
CA LEU A 221 11.22 8.85 14.04
C LEU A 221 11.97 8.68 15.37
N LEU A 222 12.07 7.46 15.89
CA LEU A 222 12.89 7.13 17.06
C LEU A 222 14.38 6.99 16.73
N GLY A 223 14.78 7.20 15.47
CA GLY A 223 16.17 7.08 15.04
C GLY A 223 16.62 5.63 14.85
N ALA A 224 15.70 4.67 14.71
CA ALA A 224 16.06 3.32 14.30
C ALA A 224 16.46 3.36 12.81
N SER A 225 17.76 3.54 12.56
CA SER A 225 18.39 3.24 11.28
C SER A 225 18.70 1.73 11.25
N LEU A 226 17.77 0.95 10.70
CA LEU A 226 18.09 -0.36 10.12
C LEU A 226 18.22 -0.15 8.61
#